data_AF-A0A935GAU9-F1
#
_entry.id   AF-A0A935GAU9-F1
#
_cell.length_a   1.000
_cell.length_b   1.000
_cell.length_c   1.000
_cell.angle_alpha   90.00
_cell.angle_beta   90.00
_cell.angle_gamma   90.00
#
_symmetry.space_group_name_H-M   'P 1'
#
loop_
_entity.id
_entity.type
_entity.pdbx_description
1 polymer ?
#
loop_
_entity_poly.entity_id
_entity_poly.type
_entity_poly.pdbx_seq_one_letter_code
_entity_poly.pdbx_strand_id
1 'polypeptide(L)'
;MLDYIRCMLEGKTLRACAAEVGISLPTSFAWRHRIISALRTFENNIDFYGIIEFEQLLMKYSEKGRKYKIEKNTRKLRKKQRKVAVMATKDRSGNMLFNLTGFDKVKRAQIERILNTKISSNSVICSNHNEELKKTKYKNREN
;
A
#
# COMPACT_ATOMS: atom_id res chain seq x y z
N MET A 1 -21.02 11.89 -5.89
CA MET A 1 -19.96 10.84 -5.84
C MET A 1 -18.56 11.43 -5.95
N LEU A 2 -18.31 12.38 -6.87
CA LEU A 2 -17.02 13.08 -6.96
C LEU A 2 -16.63 13.77 -5.64
N ASP A 3 -17.57 14.42 -4.95
CA ASP A 3 -17.32 15.04 -3.64
C ASP A 3 -16.88 14.03 -2.59
N TYR A 4 -17.39 12.80 -2.66
CA TYR A 4 -17.00 11.73 -1.76
C TYR A 4 -15.55 11.29 -2.01
N ILE A 5 -15.14 11.20 -3.28
CA ILE A 5 -13.76 10.91 -3.66
C ILE A 5 -12.83 12.05 -3.20
N ARG A 6 -13.23 13.32 -3.37
CA ARG A 6 -12.49 14.48 -2.85
C ARG A 6 -12.29 14.37 -1.33
N CYS A 7 -13.34 14.05 -0.58
CA CYS A 7 -13.22 13.84 0.86
C CYS A 7 -12.24 12.70 1.21
N MET A 8 -12.19 11.63 0.40
CA MET A 8 -11.22 10.55 0.60
C MET A 8 -9.78 11.00 0.34
N LEU A 9 -9.54 11.81 -0.70
CA LEU A 9 -8.21 12.37 -1.01
C LEU A 9 -7.70 13.29 0.09
N GLU A 10 -8.59 14.05 0.72
CA GLU A 10 -8.29 14.90 1.89
C GLU A 10 -8.07 14.10 3.19
N GLY A 11 -8.20 12.77 3.15
CA GLY A 11 -7.98 11.91 4.32
C GLY A 11 -9.09 11.99 5.37
N LYS A 12 -10.28 12.48 5.03
CA LYS A 12 -11.40 12.62 5.96
C LYS A 12 -11.88 11.26 6.49
N THR A 13 -12.39 11.26 7.72
CA THR A 13 -13.00 10.07 8.34
C THR A 13 -14.33 9.72 7.67
N LEU A 14 -14.78 8.46 7.77
CA LEU A 14 -16.09 8.05 7.20
C LEU A 14 -17.25 8.94 7.68
N ARG A 15 -17.25 9.34 8.96
CA ARG A 15 -18.30 10.22 9.51
C ARG A 15 -18.24 11.62 8.91
N ALA A 16 -17.04 12.17 8.73
CA ALA A 16 -16.86 13.47 8.09
C ALA A 16 -17.28 13.41 6.61
N CYS A 17 -16.87 12.38 5.86
CA CYS A 17 -17.32 12.17 4.49
C CYS A 17 -18.86 12.02 4.40
N ALA A 18 -19.47 11.28 5.33
CA ALA A 18 -20.91 11.06 5.37
C ALA A 18 -21.68 12.36 5.63
N ALA A 19 -21.23 13.16 6.60
CA ALA A 19 -21.83 14.45 6.93
C ALA A 19 -21.71 15.45 5.77
N GLU A 20 -20.53 15.55 5.15
CA GLU A 20 -20.26 16.51 4.07
C GLU A 20 -21.02 16.21 2.78
N VAL A 21 -21.17 14.93 2.43
CA VAL A 21 -21.91 14.51 1.23
C VAL A 21 -23.41 14.32 1.52
N GLY A 22 -23.84 14.41 2.78
CA GLY A 22 -25.25 14.25 3.17
C GLY A 22 -25.77 12.81 3.06
N ILE A 23 -24.93 11.81 3.35
CA ILE A 23 -25.28 10.39 3.26
C ILE A 23 -25.18 9.69 4.62
N SER A 24 -25.82 8.53 4.75
CA SER A 24 -25.71 7.72 5.96
C SER A 24 -24.29 7.15 6.14
N LEU A 25 -23.88 6.90 7.39
CA LEU A 25 -22.60 6.26 7.68
C LEU A 25 -22.45 4.87 7.04
N PRO A 26 -23.47 3.98 7.05
CA PRO A 26 -23.42 2.73 6.30
C PRO A 26 -23.20 2.92 4.79
N THR A 27 -23.87 3.90 4.17
CA THR A 27 -23.69 4.22 2.75
C THR A 27 -22.26 4.67 2.46
N SER A 28 -21.72 5.57 3.29
CA SER A 28 -20.33 6.01 3.21
C SER A 28 -19.35 4.83 3.30
N PHE A 29 -19.56 3.90 4.24
CA PHE A 29 -18.74 2.70 4.38
C PHE A 29 -18.79 1.84 3.11
N ALA A 30 -19.99 1.55 2.60
CA ALA A 30 -20.17 0.76 1.37
C ALA A 30 -19.51 1.43 0.16
N TRP A 31 -19.67 2.74 0.00
CA TRP A 31 -19.05 3.49 -1.10
C TRP A 31 -17.52 3.45 -1.04
N ARG A 32 -16.94 3.64 0.16
CA ARG A 32 -15.48 3.55 0.32
C ARG A 32 -14.96 2.16 -0.05
N HIS A 33 -15.65 1.10 0.36
CA HIS A 33 -15.30 -0.26 -0.01
C HIS A 33 -15.38 -0.50 -1.53
N ARG A 34 -16.44 -0.02 -2.18
CA ARG A 34 -16.60 -0.13 -3.65
C ARG A 34 -15.52 0.62 -4.42
N ILE A 35 -15.21 1.86 -4.01
CA ILE A 35 -14.16 2.67 -4.63
C ILE A 35 -12.79 1.99 -4.49
N ILE A 36 -12.43 1.55 -3.28
CA ILE A 36 -11.15 0.86 -3.05
C ILE A 36 -11.09 -0.46 -3.84
N SER A 37 -12.19 -1.20 -3.91
CA SER A 37 -12.26 -2.44 -4.69
C SER A 37 -12.08 -2.19 -6.18
N ALA A 38 -12.63 -1.10 -6.71
CA ALA A 38 -12.41 -0.69 -8.09
C ALA A 38 -10.97 -0.24 -8.33
N LEU A 39 -10.35 0.50 -7.40
CA LEU A 39 -8.95 0.91 -7.52
C LEU A 39 -7.99 -0.29 -7.57
N ARG A 40 -8.30 -1.38 -6.84
CA ARG A 40 -7.50 -2.61 -6.86
C ARG A 40 -7.45 -3.29 -8.22
N THR A 41 -8.46 -3.13 -9.08
CA THR A 41 -8.42 -3.74 -10.42
C THR A 41 -7.39 -3.07 -11.32
N PHE A 42 -7.08 -1.80 -11.08
CA PHE A 42 -6.03 -1.08 -11.82
C PHE A 42 -4.62 -1.57 -11.47
N GLU A 43 -4.38 -2.06 -10.26
CA GLU A 43 -3.05 -2.56 -9.86
C GLU A 43 -2.53 -3.66 -10.79
N ASN A 44 -3.43 -4.46 -11.38
CA ASN A 44 -3.05 -5.53 -12.31
C ASN A 44 -2.50 -4.99 -13.63
N ASN A 45 -2.93 -3.80 -14.06
CA ASN A 45 -2.60 -3.21 -15.36
C ASN A 45 -1.39 -2.26 -15.30
N ILE A 46 -0.69 -2.21 -14.17
CA ILE A 46 0.49 -1.37 -13.98
C ILE A 46 1.74 -2.22 -14.19
N ASP A 47 2.48 -1.89 -15.24
CA ASP A 47 3.81 -2.39 -15.55
C ASP A 47 4.80 -1.22 -15.56
N PHE A 48 6.06 -1.53 -15.26
CA PHE A 48 7.13 -0.55 -15.11
C PHE A 48 8.23 -0.74 -16.14
N TYR A 49 8.77 0.38 -16.62
CA TYR A 49 9.75 0.41 -17.70
C TYR A 49 10.88 1.40 -17.42
N GLY A 50 12.06 1.12 -18.00
CA GLY A 50 13.19 2.06 -17.98
C GLY A 50 13.79 2.20 -16.59
N ILE A 51 13.79 3.41 -16.03
CA ILE A 51 14.36 3.68 -14.70
C ILE A 51 13.24 3.60 -13.66
N ILE A 52 13.41 2.70 -12.69
CA ILE A 52 12.42 2.36 -11.69
C ILE A 52 12.98 2.68 -10.31
N GLU A 53 12.29 3.52 -9.57
CA GLU A 53 12.62 3.82 -8.17
C GLU A 53 11.81 2.89 -7.26
N PHE A 54 12.53 2.27 -6.32
CA PHE A 54 11.98 1.32 -5.37
C PHE A 54 12.31 1.72 -3.94
N GLU A 55 11.29 1.88 -3.09
CA GLU A 55 11.46 2.29 -1.71
C GLU A 55 10.57 1.49 -0.74
N GLN A 56 11.07 1.26 0.47
CA GLN A 56 10.29 0.73 1.58
C GLN A 56 9.85 1.84 2.52
N LEU A 57 8.55 2.01 2.67
CA LEU A 57 7.94 2.93 3.61
C LEU A 57 7.41 2.18 4.84
N LEU A 58 7.68 2.69 6.03
CA LEU A 58 7.18 2.12 7.28
C LEU A 58 6.07 2.99 7.87
N MET A 59 4.84 2.49 7.86
CA MET A 59 3.69 3.19 8.42
C MET A 59 3.22 2.55 9.71
N LYS A 60 2.61 3.34 10.60
CA LYS A 60 1.97 2.81 11.81
C LYS A 60 0.76 1.97 11.42
N TYR A 61 0.73 0.71 11.86
CA TYR A 61 -0.41 -0.16 11.64
C TYR A 61 -1.62 0.34 12.42
N SER A 62 -2.80 0.27 11.79
CA SER A 62 -4.04 0.75 12.37
C SER A 62 -5.18 -0.21 12.07
N GLU A 63 -5.82 -0.74 13.11
CA GLU A 63 -7.03 -1.56 13.00
C GLU A 63 -8.29 -0.72 13.30
N LYS A 64 -8.34 0.51 12.76
CA LYS A 64 -9.49 1.40 12.95
C LYS A 64 -10.78 0.69 12.56
N GLY A 65 -11.76 0.69 13.46
CA GLY A 65 -13.06 0.06 13.25
C GLY A 65 -13.11 -1.43 13.57
N ARG A 66 -11.99 -2.10 13.89
CA ARG A 66 -12.03 -3.49 14.34
C ARG A 66 -12.59 -3.58 15.75
N LYS A 67 -13.74 -4.25 15.90
CA LYS A 67 -14.31 -4.58 17.20
C LYS A 67 -13.70 -5.91 17.67
N TYR A 68 -12.83 -5.87 18.68
CA TYR A 68 -12.40 -7.10 19.34
C TYR A 68 -13.53 -7.55 20.29
N LYS A 69 -13.90 -8.83 20.25
CA LYS A 69 -14.59 -9.44 21.41
C LYS A 69 -13.58 -9.41 22.55
N ILE A 70 -13.81 -8.54 23.52
CA ILE A 70 -12.91 -8.40 24.67
C ILE A 70 -13.14 -9.62 25.56
N GLU A 71 -12.29 -10.64 25.44
CA GLU A 71 -12.02 -11.49 26.60
C GLU A 71 -11.36 -10.59 27.67
N LYS A 72 -11.96 -10.58 28.86
CA LYS A 72 -11.73 -9.62 29.96
C LYS A 72 -10.27 -9.49 30.45
N ASN A 73 -9.30 -10.22 29.90
CA ASN A 73 -7.94 -10.35 30.44
C ASN A 73 -6.80 -9.59 29.73
N THR A 74 -7.06 -8.68 28.79
CA THR A 74 -5.96 -7.98 28.08
C THR A 74 -5.92 -6.46 28.26
N ARG A 75 -6.44 -5.95 29.38
CA ARG A 75 -6.48 -4.49 29.65
C ARG A 75 -5.12 -3.80 29.87
N LYS A 76 -3.97 -4.48 29.88
CA LYS A 76 -2.68 -3.81 30.15
C LYS A 76 -1.44 -4.38 29.43
N LEU A 77 -1.54 -4.73 28.15
CA LEU A 77 -0.33 -4.69 27.32
C LEU A 77 -0.37 -3.42 26.48
N ARG A 78 0.56 -2.50 26.74
CA ARG A 78 1.00 -1.50 25.76
C ARG A 78 1.48 -2.27 24.53
N LYS A 79 0.56 -2.69 23.65
CA LYS A 79 0.90 -3.43 22.43
C LYS A 79 1.84 -2.50 21.66
N LYS A 80 3.11 -2.93 21.51
CA LYS A 80 4.11 -2.24 20.71
C LYS A 80 3.45 -1.82 19.40
N GLN A 81 3.51 -0.52 19.08
CA GLN A 81 2.85 0.00 17.89
C GLN A 81 3.51 -0.63 16.66
N ARG A 82 2.85 -1.67 16.12
CA ARG A 82 3.36 -2.43 14.98
C ARG A 82 3.45 -1.50 13.78
N LYS A 83 4.51 -1.65 12.98
CA LYS A 83 4.61 -0.94 11.71
C LYS A 83 4.26 -1.90 10.58
N VAL A 84 3.58 -1.39 9.57
CA VAL A 84 3.43 -2.08 8.29
C VAL A 84 4.44 -1.53 7.31
N ALA A 85 5.10 -2.43 6.60
CA ALA A 85 5.91 -2.10 5.45
C ALA A 85 5.00 -1.97 4.23
N VAL A 86 5.13 -0.84 3.57
CA VAL A 86 4.54 -0.55 2.26
C VAL A 86 5.70 -0.41 1.30
N MET A 87 5.61 -1.15 0.21
CA MET A 87 6.58 -1.07 -0.86
C MET A 87 6.05 -0.08 -1.89
N ALA A 88 6.82 0.95 -2.18
CA ALA A 88 6.50 1.98 -3.16
C ALA A 88 7.41 1.80 -4.38
N THR A 89 6.80 1.61 -5.55
CA THR A 89 7.50 1.50 -6.82
C THR A 89 6.98 2.55 -7.77
N LYS A 90 7.87 3.27 -8.45
CA LYS A 90 7.50 4.17 -9.53
C LYS A 90 8.50 4.12 -10.67
N ASP A 91 8.05 4.47 -11.87
CA ASP A 91 8.94 4.73 -13.01
C ASP A 91 8.92 6.21 -13.43
N ARG A 92 9.75 6.56 -14.42
CA ARG A 92 9.76 7.91 -15.01
C ARG A 92 8.59 8.21 -15.95
N SER A 93 7.84 7.19 -16.37
CA SER A 93 6.64 7.35 -17.20
C SER A 93 5.41 7.78 -16.37
N GLY A 94 5.53 7.77 -15.04
CA GLY A 94 4.47 8.15 -14.11
C GLY A 94 3.66 6.97 -13.57
N ASN A 95 4.05 5.73 -13.91
CA ASN A 95 3.44 4.55 -13.30
C ASN A 95 3.86 4.46 -11.84
N MET A 96 2.91 4.20 -10.95
CA MET A 96 3.16 4.06 -9.52
C MET A 96 2.35 2.92 -8.92
N LEU A 97 2.96 2.14 -8.03
CA LEU A 97 2.28 1.08 -7.30
C LEU A 97 2.74 1.06 -5.84
N PHE A 98 1.77 0.94 -4.93
CA PHE A 98 2.00 0.78 -3.50
C PHE A 98 1.47 -0.57 -3.04
N ASN A 99 2.35 -1.51 -2.69
CA ASN A 99 1.94 -2.83 -2.22
C ASN A 99 2.14 -2.94 -0.71
N LEU A 100 1.11 -3.42 -0.01
CA LEU A 100 1.24 -3.82 1.38
C LEU A 100 2.00 -5.16 1.46
N THR A 101 3.17 -5.16 2.10
CA THR A 101 4.04 -6.34 2.18
C THR A 101 3.98 -7.04 3.54
N GLY A 102 3.36 -6.42 4.53
CA GLY A 102 3.15 -7.01 5.85
C GLY A 102 3.79 -6.17 6.95
N PHE A 103 4.20 -6.80 8.05
CA PHE A 103 4.72 -6.10 9.21
C PHE A 103 6.24 -5.92 9.16
N ASP A 104 6.68 -4.77 9.65
CA ASP A 104 8.07 -4.37 9.97
C ASP A 104 9.06 -4.30 8.81
N LYS A 105 9.08 -5.26 7.87
CA LYS A 105 9.95 -5.24 6.69
C LYS A 105 9.33 -5.89 5.46
N VAL A 106 9.75 -5.43 4.28
CA VAL A 106 9.44 -6.11 3.01
C VAL A 106 10.28 -7.39 2.95
N LYS A 107 9.65 -8.52 2.61
CA LYS A 107 10.39 -9.78 2.42
C LYS A 107 10.90 -9.88 0.98
N ARG A 108 12.09 -10.44 0.81
CA ARG A 108 12.70 -10.74 -0.49
C ARG A 108 11.74 -11.36 -1.51
N ALA A 109 10.99 -12.40 -1.14
CA ALA A 109 10.06 -13.07 -2.05
C ALA A 109 8.98 -12.14 -2.63
N GLN A 110 8.60 -11.10 -1.87
CA GLN A 110 7.60 -10.12 -2.32
C GLN A 110 8.20 -9.13 -3.31
N ILE A 111 9.47 -8.78 -3.11
CA ILE A 111 10.26 -7.98 -4.04
C ILE A 111 10.40 -8.76 -5.35
N GLU A 112 10.95 -9.97 -5.29
CA GLU A 112 11.19 -10.83 -6.45
C GLU A 112 9.91 -11.07 -7.26
N ARG A 113 8.77 -11.25 -6.60
CA ARG A 113 7.48 -11.34 -7.29
C ARG A 113 7.24 -10.14 -8.20
N ILE A 114 7.40 -8.92 -7.69
CA ILE A 114 7.11 -7.71 -8.46
C ILE A 114 8.16 -7.47 -9.55
N LEU A 115 9.43 -7.71 -9.23
CA LEU A 115 10.52 -7.63 -10.21
C LEU A 115 10.28 -8.59 -11.40
N ASN A 116 9.74 -9.78 -11.14
CA ASN A 116 9.53 -10.80 -12.17
C ASN A 116 8.19 -10.64 -12.92
N THR A 117 7.16 -10.06 -12.29
CA THR A 117 5.81 -10.00 -12.89
C THR A 117 5.46 -8.66 -13.51
N LYS A 118 6.08 -7.56 -13.08
CA LYS A 118 5.65 -6.19 -13.43
C LYS A 118 6.75 -5.32 -14.02
N ILE A 119 8.00 -5.79 -14.06
CA ILE A 119 9.13 -4.99 -14.54
C ILE A 119 9.64 -5.55 -15.85
N SER A 120 9.77 -4.68 -16.86
CA SER A 120 10.36 -5.04 -18.15
C SER A 120 11.84 -5.42 -18.02
N SER A 121 12.28 -6.38 -18.83
CA SER A 121 13.60 -7.02 -18.76
C SER A 121 14.81 -6.10 -18.96
N ASN A 122 14.61 -4.92 -19.54
CA ASN A 122 15.66 -3.92 -19.82
C ASN A 122 15.56 -2.71 -18.88
N SER A 123 14.99 -2.88 -17.68
CA SER A 123 14.82 -1.79 -16.72
C SER A 123 15.95 -1.73 -15.71
N VAL A 124 16.31 -0.51 -15.29
CA VAL A 124 17.28 -0.23 -14.22
C VAL A 124 16.52 0.11 -12.95
N ILE A 125 16.86 -0.56 -11.86
CA ILE A 125 16.21 -0.35 -10.56
C ILE A 125 17.12 0.46 -9.65
N CYS A 126 16.59 1.55 -9.12
CA CYS A 126 17.23 2.43 -8.17
C CYS A 126 16.55 2.25 -6.80
N SER A 127 17.34 2.01 -5.75
CA SER A 127 16.81 1.90 -4.39
C SER A 127 17.82 2.34 -3.36
N ASN A 128 17.36 3.11 -2.37
CA ASN A 128 18.20 3.52 -1.25
C ASN A 128 18.18 2.46 -0.15
N HIS A 129 19.35 1.85 0.11
CA HIS A 129 19.65 1.04 1.30
C HIS A 129 18.65 -0.07 1.68
N ASN A 130 18.00 -0.72 0.70
CA ASN A 130 17.21 -1.92 0.98
C ASN A 130 18.07 -3.18 0.87
N GLU A 131 18.51 -3.73 2.01
CA GLU A 131 19.33 -4.96 2.05
C GLU A 131 18.65 -6.17 1.41
N GLU A 132 17.32 -6.28 1.52
CA GLU A 132 16.57 -7.40 0.97
C GLU A 132 16.53 -7.31 -0.56
N LEU A 133 16.47 -6.09 -1.13
CA LEU A 133 16.59 -5.86 -2.58
C LEU A 133 17.98 -6.22 -3.09
N LYS A 134 19.06 -5.82 -2.39
CA LYS A 134 20.45 -6.17 -2.79
C LYS A 134 20.68 -7.68 -2.86
N LYS A 135 19.96 -8.46 -2.05
CA LYS A 135 20.04 -9.92 -2.04
C LYS A 135 19.25 -10.57 -3.18
N THR A 136 18.36 -9.84 -3.86
CA THR A 136 17.60 -10.36 -5.00
C THR A 136 18.54 -10.64 -6.17
N LYS A 137 18.32 -11.74 -6.89
CA LYS A 137 19.11 -12.11 -8.07
C LYS A 137 18.63 -11.40 -9.34
N TYR A 138 17.96 -10.26 -9.21
CA TYR A 138 17.46 -9.53 -10.36
C TYR A 138 18.66 -8.90 -11.07
N LYS A 139 19.08 -9.60 -12.13
CA LYS A 139 20.19 -9.33 -13.04
C LYS A 139 20.81 -7.93 -12.90
N ASN A 140 21.95 -7.86 -12.20
CA ASN A 140 23.08 -7.13 -12.77
C ASN A 140 23.44 -7.86 -14.07
N ARG A 141 22.78 -7.52 -15.17
CA ARG A 141 23.44 -7.59 -16.48
C ARG A 141 24.32 -6.35 -16.55
N GLU A 142 25.41 -6.41 -15.79
CA GLU A 142 26.58 -5.58 -16.07
C GLU A 142 27.00 -5.95 -17.50
N ASN A 143 26.96 -4.97 -18.40
CA ASN A 143 27.74 -5.03 -19.63
C ASN A 143 29.21 -4.80 -19.28
#